data_AF-A0A9X3N2S5-F1
#
_entry.id   AF-A0A9X3N2S5-F1
#
_cell.length_a   1.000
_cell.length_b   1.000
_cell.length_c   1.000
_cell.angle_alpha   90.00
_cell.angle_beta   90.00
_cell.angle_gamma   90.00
#
_symmetry.space_group_name_H-M   'P 1'
#
loop_
_entity.id
_entity.type
_entity.pdbx_description
1 polymer ?
#
loop_
_entity_poly.entity_id
_entity_poly.type
_entity_poly.pdbx_seq_one_letter_code
_entity_poly.pdbx_strand_id
1 'polypeptide(L)'
;MSTPTASSPLETVARNHGATMASRHGRRVPANFGSVGAEEAVCLRAVGMADRSDRDTFELRGTPSVVEGALIAVGEFAWCSFVTADRALARCEHEHAAACRSLLANLDGLNAANRTAAFAAIGLIGPRAKQLLMEIDLNPSGVVIQEALGCYEIILPAERGPQLWEYLLEAGAPYDLACVGHDALDRLSAAHRFDETT
;
A
#
# COMPACT_ATOMS: atom_id res chain seq x y z
N MET A 1 -3.92 3.23 -29.67
CA MET A 1 -4.71 2.26 -28.89
C MET A 1 -4.31 2.41 -27.44
N SER A 2 -5.21 2.83 -26.56
CA SER A 2 -4.93 3.00 -25.13
C SER A 2 -4.75 1.61 -24.49
N THR A 3 -3.66 1.40 -23.75
CA THR A 3 -3.41 0.15 -23.02
C THR A 3 -4.57 -0.10 -22.05
N PRO A 4 -5.15 -1.32 -22.00
CA PRO A 4 -6.25 -1.61 -21.10
C PRO A 4 -5.82 -1.41 -19.64
N THR A 5 -6.59 -0.64 -18.89
CA THR A 5 -6.35 -0.38 -17.47
C THR A 5 -6.68 -1.64 -16.66
N ALA A 6 -5.72 -2.13 -15.87
CA ALA A 6 -5.91 -3.31 -15.05
C ALA A 6 -6.79 -3.02 -13.82
N SER A 7 -7.63 -3.97 -13.43
CA SER A 7 -8.41 -3.88 -12.17
C SER A 7 -7.47 -4.01 -10.97
N SER A 8 -7.74 -3.24 -9.92
CA SER A 8 -7.26 -3.58 -8.58
C SER A 8 -7.94 -4.87 -8.09
N PRO A 9 -7.28 -5.71 -7.27
CA PRO A 9 -7.92 -6.80 -6.55
C PRO A 9 -9.07 -6.34 -5.62
N LEU A 10 -9.09 -5.05 -5.26
CA LEU A 10 -10.06 -4.44 -4.37
C LEU A 10 -11.17 -3.67 -5.11
N GLU A 11 -11.15 -3.63 -6.45
CA GLU A 11 -12.09 -2.81 -7.24
C GLU A 11 -13.55 -3.16 -6.91
N THR A 12 -13.91 -4.45 -6.87
CA THR A 12 -15.30 -4.89 -6.60
C THR A 12 -15.76 -4.47 -5.21
N VAL A 13 -14.95 -4.72 -4.17
CA VAL A 13 -15.33 -4.37 -2.79
C VAL A 13 -15.41 -2.86 -2.60
N ALA A 14 -14.46 -2.10 -3.17
CA ALA A 14 -14.49 -0.64 -3.11
C ALA A 14 -15.77 -0.07 -3.77
N ARG A 15 -16.18 -0.61 -4.93
CA ARG A 15 -17.43 -0.21 -5.60
C ARG A 15 -18.67 -0.50 -4.77
N ASN A 16 -18.71 -1.65 -4.08
CA ASN A 16 -19.83 -1.99 -3.19
C ASN A 16 -19.96 -0.99 -2.04
N HIS A 17 -18.85 -0.37 -1.63
CA HIS A 17 -18.80 0.69 -0.62
C HIS A 17 -18.88 2.10 -1.20
N GLY A 18 -19.28 2.25 -2.47
CA GLY A 18 -19.57 3.56 -3.09
C GLY A 18 -18.38 4.28 -3.72
N ALA A 19 -17.26 3.58 -3.97
CA ALA A 19 -16.11 4.18 -4.63
C ALA A 19 -16.44 4.74 -6.02
N THR A 20 -16.03 5.99 -6.26
CA THR A 20 -15.81 6.51 -7.60
C THR A 20 -14.43 6.07 -8.06
N MET A 21 -14.35 5.30 -9.15
CA MET A 21 -13.07 4.75 -9.63
C MET A 21 -12.41 5.67 -10.66
N ALA A 22 -11.07 5.76 -10.62
CA ALA A 22 -10.25 6.42 -11.63
C ALA A 22 -9.10 5.53 -12.09
N SER A 23 -8.56 5.83 -13.27
CA SER A 23 -7.35 5.20 -13.78
C SER A 23 -6.11 5.94 -13.26
N ARG A 24 -5.26 5.26 -12.50
CA ARG A 24 -4.01 5.74 -11.93
C ARG A 24 -2.90 4.72 -12.22
N HIS A 25 -1.80 5.16 -12.83
CA HIS A 25 -0.64 4.32 -13.15
C HIS A 25 -1.00 2.99 -13.86
N GLY A 26 -1.95 3.03 -14.80
CA GLY A 26 -2.39 1.85 -15.55
C GLY A 26 -3.32 0.91 -14.77
N ARG A 27 -3.77 1.29 -13.57
CA ARG A 27 -4.71 0.53 -12.74
C ARG A 27 -5.96 1.33 -12.39
N ARG A 28 -7.08 0.65 -12.18
CA ARG A 28 -8.31 1.26 -11.66
C ARG A 28 -8.35 1.14 -10.15
N VAL A 29 -8.37 2.27 -9.48
CA VAL A 29 -8.40 2.41 -8.01
C VAL A 29 -9.42 3.50 -7.61
N PRO A 30 -9.87 3.54 -6.34
CA PRO A 30 -10.79 4.56 -5.86
C PRO A 30 -10.17 5.96 -5.91
N ALA A 31 -10.82 6.89 -6.60
CA ALA A 31 -10.51 8.32 -6.55
C ALA A 31 -11.01 8.94 -5.24
N ASN A 32 -12.24 8.60 -4.86
CA ASN A 32 -12.91 9.03 -3.64
C ASN A 32 -14.14 8.14 -3.36
N PHE A 33 -14.69 8.26 -2.17
CA PHE A 33 -15.92 7.60 -1.68
C PHE A 33 -17.04 8.61 -1.38
N GLY A 34 -16.89 9.85 -1.86
CA GLY A 34 -17.88 10.91 -1.74
C GLY A 34 -17.24 12.29 -1.68
N SER A 35 -16.88 12.74 -0.47
CA SER A 35 -16.28 14.06 -0.25
C SER A 35 -14.80 13.94 0.05
N VAL A 36 -13.96 14.37 -0.90
CA VAL A 36 -12.49 14.40 -0.74
C VAL A 36 -12.06 15.15 0.52
N GLY A 37 -12.74 16.25 0.86
CA GLY A 37 -12.43 17.00 2.09
C GLY A 37 -12.83 16.28 3.37
N ALA A 38 -13.89 15.46 3.34
CA ALA A 38 -14.27 14.63 4.48
C ALA A 38 -13.29 13.46 4.67
N GLU A 39 -12.85 12.85 3.57
CA GLU A 39 -11.83 11.80 3.55
C GLU A 39 -10.49 12.30 4.10
N GLU A 40 -10.04 13.48 3.64
CA GLU A 40 -8.86 14.16 4.19
C GLU A 40 -8.99 14.40 5.70
N ALA A 41 -10.14 14.92 6.16
CA ALA A 41 -10.39 15.17 7.57
C ALA A 41 -10.40 13.88 8.41
N VAL A 42 -10.84 12.75 7.86
CA VAL A 42 -10.76 11.44 8.53
C VAL A 42 -9.31 11.02 8.73
N CYS A 43 -8.48 11.07 7.67
CA CYS A 43 -7.05 10.72 7.78
C CYS A 43 -6.32 11.54 8.86
N LEU A 44 -6.71 12.81 9.06
CA LEU A 44 -6.08 13.67 10.06
C LEU A 44 -6.54 13.40 11.50
N ARG A 45 -7.76 12.88 11.69
CA ARG A 45 -8.36 12.74 13.05
C ARG A 45 -8.50 11.29 13.53
N ALA A 46 -8.51 10.33 12.61
CA ALA A 46 -8.91 8.95 12.85
C ALA A 46 -8.08 7.97 12.00
N VAL A 47 -8.74 7.18 11.14
CA VAL A 47 -8.10 6.24 10.20
C VAL A 47 -8.78 6.31 8.82
N GLY A 48 -8.05 6.70 7.80
CA GLY A 48 -8.42 6.48 6.41
C GLY A 48 -7.94 5.11 5.94
N MET A 49 -8.80 4.36 5.26
CA MET A 49 -8.46 3.09 4.61
C MET A 49 -8.50 3.26 3.09
N ALA A 50 -7.41 2.95 2.41
CA ALA A 50 -7.28 3.16 0.97
C ALA A 50 -6.85 1.89 0.24
N ASP A 51 -7.29 1.75 -1.01
CA ASP A 51 -6.68 0.81 -1.96
C ASP A 51 -5.43 1.45 -2.55
N ARG A 52 -4.26 0.85 -2.28
CA ARG A 52 -2.93 1.31 -2.73
C ARG A 52 -2.35 0.45 -3.84
N SER A 53 -3.20 -0.26 -4.57
CA SER A 53 -2.78 -1.15 -5.65
C SER A 53 -2.14 -0.39 -6.82
N ASP A 54 -2.25 0.94 -6.87
CA ASP A 54 -1.70 1.84 -7.90
C ASP A 54 -0.16 1.97 -7.89
N ARG A 55 0.48 1.60 -6.78
CA ARG A 55 1.95 1.55 -6.63
C ARG A 55 2.52 0.20 -7.04
N ASP A 56 3.84 0.12 -7.19
CA ASP A 56 4.55 -1.09 -7.58
C ASP A 56 5.05 -1.93 -6.38
N THR A 57 5.03 -3.26 -6.53
CA THR A 57 5.52 -4.21 -5.53
C THR A 57 6.55 -5.14 -6.16
N PHE A 58 7.75 -5.16 -5.60
CA PHE A 58 8.80 -6.12 -5.94
C PHE A 58 8.91 -7.17 -4.84
N GLU A 59 8.87 -8.44 -5.23
CA GLU A 59 9.28 -9.54 -4.37
C GLU A 59 10.77 -9.79 -4.56
N LEU A 60 11.50 -9.81 -3.44
CA LEU A 60 12.94 -10.01 -3.36
C LEU A 60 13.21 -11.37 -2.72
N ARG A 61 14.01 -12.21 -3.37
CA ARG A 61 14.42 -13.53 -2.86
C ARG A 61 15.90 -13.76 -3.07
N GLY A 62 16.58 -14.27 -2.04
CA GLY A 62 18.02 -14.53 -2.08
C GLY A 62 18.52 -15.02 -0.72
N THR A 63 19.83 -15.12 -0.55
CA THR A 63 20.38 -15.33 0.80
C THR A 63 20.09 -14.11 1.69
N PRO A 64 20.06 -14.25 3.02
CA PRO A 64 19.75 -13.11 3.91
C PRO A 64 20.62 -11.87 3.68
N SER A 65 21.92 -12.06 3.47
CA SER A 65 22.84 -10.96 3.16
C SER A 65 22.55 -10.27 1.83
N VAL A 66 22.08 -11.01 0.82
CA VAL A 66 21.71 -10.46 -0.49
C VAL A 66 20.40 -9.68 -0.39
N VAL A 67 19.42 -10.18 0.39
CA VAL A 67 18.15 -9.47 0.61
C VAL A 67 18.39 -8.17 1.40
N GLU A 68 19.20 -8.20 2.47
CA GLU A 68 19.61 -6.97 3.18
C GLU A 68 20.30 -5.97 2.24
N GLY A 69 21.23 -6.44 1.41
CA GLY A 69 21.88 -5.61 0.40
C GLY A 69 20.89 -4.99 -0.59
N ALA A 70 19.85 -5.71 -0.98
CA ALA A 70 18.80 -5.22 -1.88
C ALA A 70 17.95 -4.11 -1.24
N LEU A 71 17.61 -4.25 0.04
CA LEU A 71 16.89 -3.23 0.81
C LEU A 71 17.69 -1.93 0.91
N ILE A 72 19.00 -2.03 1.15
CA ILE A 72 19.91 -0.89 1.17
C ILE A 72 20.00 -0.25 -0.22
N ALA A 73 20.10 -1.06 -1.28
CA ALA A 73 20.28 -0.58 -2.64
C ALA A 73 19.07 0.23 -3.15
N VAL A 74 17.84 -0.18 -2.83
CA VAL A 74 16.64 0.58 -3.22
C VAL A 74 16.48 1.87 -2.41
N GLY A 75 16.99 1.92 -1.18
CA GLY A 75 17.11 3.15 -0.39
C GLY A 75 15.83 3.98 -0.35
N GLU A 76 15.93 5.26 -0.71
CA GLU A 76 14.81 6.21 -0.74
C GLU A 76 13.75 5.92 -1.81
N PHE A 77 14.04 5.05 -2.79
CA PHE A 77 13.09 4.74 -3.86
C PHE A 77 11.97 3.81 -3.40
N ALA A 78 12.15 3.05 -2.31
CA ALA A 78 11.18 2.06 -1.88
C ALA A 78 11.14 1.87 -0.35
N TRP A 79 9.94 1.65 0.16
CA TRP A 79 9.72 1.14 1.51
C TRP A 79 9.77 -0.37 1.50
N CYS A 80 10.40 -0.97 2.50
CA CYS A 80 10.64 -2.40 2.51
C CYS A 80 10.20 -3.06 3.81
N SER A 81 9.88 -4.35 3.72
CA SER A 81 9.63 -5.20 4.89
C SER A 81 10.02 -6.64 4.60
N PHE A 82 10.59 -7.31 5.60
CA PHE A 82 10.92 -8.73 5.52
C PHE A 82 9.66 -9.57 5.65
N VAL A 83 9.56 -10.61 4.81
CA VAL A 83 8.58 -11.69 4.97
C VAL A 83 9.22 -12.84 5.73
N THR A 84 10.44 -13.20 5.33
CA THR A 84 11.34 -14.16 5.98
C THR A 84 12.78 -13.67 5.80
N ALA A 85 13.77 -14.32 6.42
CA ALA A 85 15.17 -13.90 6.28
C ALA A 85 15.67 -13.92 4.83
N ASP A 86 15.11 -14.79 3.98
CA ASP A 86 15.46 -14.98 2.57
C ASP A 86 14.45 -14.34 1.60
N ARG A 87 13.47 -13.57 2.11
CA ARG A 87 12.40 -12.97 1.32
C ARG A 87 11.95 -11.62 1.88
N ALA A 88 11.89 -10.61 1.03
CA ALA A 88 11.33 -9.30 1.37
C ALA A 88 10.39 -8.78 0.28
N LEU A 89 9.59 -7.79 0.65
CA LEU A 89 8.82 -6.97 -0.29
C LEU A 89 9.38 -5.54 -0.28
N ALA A 90 9.54 -4.98 -1.47
CA ALA A 90 9.83 -3.57 -1.69
C ALA A 90 8.64 -2.91 -2.41
N ARG A 91 8.10 -1.86 -1.80
CA ARG A 91 6.99 -1.04 -2.30
C ARG A 91 7.53 0.31 -2.72
N CYS A 92 7.21 0.75 -3.93
CA CYS A 92 7.64 2.04 -4.43
C CYS A 92 6.51 2.76 -5.15
N GLU A 93 6.65 4.08 -5.24
CA GLU A 93 5.85 4.86 -6.19
C GLU A 93 6.11 4.38 -7.62
N HIS A 94 5.09 4.52 -8.48
CA HIS A 94 5.17 4.05 -9.86
C HIS A 94 6.33 4.70 -10.64
N GLU A 95 6.58 5.98 -10.40
CA GLU A 95 7.70 6.74 -10.98
C GLU A 95 9.08 6.19 -10.58
N HIS A 96 9.20 5.57 -9.41
CA HIS A 96 10.43 4.96 -8.93
C HIS A 96 10.62 3.50 -9.38
N ALA A 97 9.61 2.88 -9.98
CA ALA A 97 9.65 1.47 -10.36
C ALA A 97 10.78 1.14 -11.36
N ALA A 98 11.11 2.07 -12.26
CA ALA A 98 12.20 1.90 -13.22
C ALA A 98 13.59 1.97 -12.56
N ALA A 99 13.76 2.87 -11.58
CA ALA A 99 14.99 2.97 -10.79
C ALA A 99 15.17 1.71 -9.93
N CYS A 100 14.12 1.28 -9.22
CA CYS A 100 14.13 0.05 -8.43
C CYS A 100 14.49 -1.17 -9.28
N ARG A 101 13.88 -1.35 -10.45
CA ARG A 101 14.24 -2.45 -11.37
C ARG A 101 15.71 -2.44 -11.75
N SER A 102 16.22 -1.27 -12.12
CA SER A 102 17.62 -1.13 -12.54
C SER A 102 18.59 -1.46 -11.42
N LEU A 103 18.33 -0.97 -10.20
CA LEU A 103 19.15 -1.24 -9.02
C LEU A 103 19.14 -2.73 -8.65
N LEU A 104 17.95 -3.33 -8.58
CA LEU A 104 17.78 -4.73 -8.18
C LEU A 104 18.37 -5.71 -9.21
N ALA A 105 18.30 -5.40 -10.51
CA ALA A 105 18.85 -6.24 -11.57
C ALA A 105 20.38 -6.34 -11.55
N ASN A 106 21.07 -5.41 -10.89
CA ASN A 106 22.53 -5.39 -10.78
C ASN A 106 23.07 -6.15 -9.56
N LEU A 107 22.20 -6.75 -8.75
CA LEU A 107 22.60 -7.46 -7.53
C LEU A 107 22.75 -8.96 -7.79
N ASP A 108 23.99 -9.44 -7.72
CA ASP A 108 24.30 -10.86 -7.88
C ASP A 108 23.64 -11.72 -6.81
N GLY A 109 23.02 -12.83 -7.24
CA GLY A 109 22.35 -13.79 -6.36
C GLY A 109 20.95 -13.37 -5.89
N LEU A 110 20.44 -12.22 -6.34
CA LEU A 110 19.08 -11.77 -6.06
C LEU A 110 18.12 -12.20 -7.17
N ASN A 111 16.97 -12.75 -6.79
CA ASN A 111 15.80 -12.85 -7.65
C ASN A 111 14.80 -11.76 -7.25
N ALA A 112 14.72 -10.72 -8.08
CA ALA A 112 13.76 -9.64 -7.93
C ALA A 112 12.70 -9.72 -9.03
N ALA A 113 11.43 -9.78 -8.63
CA ALA A 113 10.31 -9.83 -9.57
C ALA A 113 9.26 -8.79 -9.21
N ASN A 114 8.77 -8.04 -10.20
CA ASN A 114 7.55 -7.25 -10.02
C ASN A 114 6.37 -8.21 -9.86
N ARG A 115 5.68 -8.08 -8.73
CA ARG A 115 4.56 -8.93 -8.31
C ARG A 115 3.34 -8.08 -7.97
N THR A 116 3.23 -6.86 -8.50
CA THR A 116 2.16 -5.93 -8.14
C THR A 116 0.75 -6.50 -8.37
N ALA A 117 0.56 -7.37 -9.37
CA ALA A 117 -0.72 -8.03 -9.63
C ALA A 117 -1.04 -9.19 -8.68
N ALA A 118 -0.04 -9.76 -8.01
CA ALA A 118 -0.19 -10.90 -7.10
C ALA A 118 -0.62 -10.49 -5.68
N PHE A 119 -0.60 -9.19 -5.37
CA PHE A 119 -0.92 -8.67 -4.05
C PHE A 119 -2.07 -7.67 -4.10
N ALA A 120 -2.88 -7.69 -3.04
CA ALA A 120 -3.66 -6.53 -2.63
C ALA A 120 -2.79 -5.65 -1.72
N ALA A 121 -2.98 -4.33 -1.82
CA ALA A 121 -2.32 -3.35 -0.98
C ALA A 121 -3.38 -2.45 -0.34
N ILE A 122 -3.50 -2.51 0.98
CA ILE A 122 -4.45 -1.71 1.76
C ILE A 122 -3.68 -0.72 2.62
N GLY A 123 -3.85 0.57 2.36
CA GLY A 123 -3.29 1.63 3.19
C GLY A 123 -4.16 1.91 4.41
N LEU A 124 -3.53 2.07 5.58
CA LEU A 124 -4.12 2.62 6.79
C LEU A 124 -3.39 3.91 7.14
N ILE A 125 -4.11 5.03 7.14
CA ILE A 125 -3.56 6.37 7.22
C ILE A 125 -4.21 7.14 8.37
N GLY A 126 -3.41 7.65 9.29
CA GLY A 126 -3.87 8.57 10.34
C GLY A 126 -3.39 8.21 11.75
N PRO A 127 -3.67 9.07 12.74
CA PRO A 127 -3.12 8.95 14.09
C PRO A 127 -3.53 7.67 14.82
N ARG A 128 -4.66 7.06 14.44
CA ARG A 128 -5.17 5.82 15.06
C ARG A 128 -4.81 4.56 14.27
N ALA A 129 -4.16 4.68 13.10
CA ALA A 129 -3.87 3.56 12.21
C ALA A 129 -3.02 2.47 12.88
N LYS A 130 -2.01 2.87 13.66
CA LYS A 130 -1.15 1.93 14.40
C LYS A 130 -1.93 1.12 15.44
N GLN A 131 -2.89 1.76 16.12
CA GLN A 131 -3.69 1.10 17.16
C GLN A 131 -4.59 0.03 16.54
N LEU A 132 -5.30 0.38 15.46
CA LEU A 132 -6.09 -0.60 14.70
C LEU A 132 -5.20 -1.74 14.20
N LEU A 133 -4.04 -1.44 13.63
CA LEU A 133 -3.12 -2.46 13.11
C LEU A 133 -2.68 -3.48 14.17
N MET A 134 -2.53 -3.06 15.44
CA MET A 134 -2.16 -3.96 16.54
C MET A 134 -3.27 -4.97 16.90
N GLU A 135 -4.52 -4.74 16.48
CA GLU A 135 -5.66 -5.64 16.75
C GLU A 135 -5.88 -6.67 15.63
N ILE A 136 -5.12 -6.59 14.54
CA ILE A 136 -5.32 -7.42 13.36
C ILE A 136 -4.29 -8.54 13.34
N ASP A 137 -4.77 -9.79 13.21
CA ASP A 137 -3.90 -10.92 12.89
C ASP A 137 -3.76 -11.06 11.37
N LEU A 138 -2.58 -10.70 10.87
CA LEU A 138 -2.22 -10.82 9.45
C LEU A 138 -1.56 -12.16 9.11
N ASN A 139 -1.32 -13.02 10.10
CA ASN A 139 -0.64 -14.28 9.87
C ASN A 139 -1.51 -15.28 9.09
N PRO A 140 -0.89 -16.14 8.26
CA PRO A 140 0.53 -16.21 7.96
C PRO A 140 0.95 -15.40 6.71
N SER A 141 0.08 -14.55 6.15
CA SER A 141 0.24 -14.10 4.74
C SER A 141 0.33 -12.60 4.51
N GLY A 142 0.02 -11.77 5.51
CA GLY A 142 0.12 -10.32 5.40
C GLY A 142 1.46 -9.81 5.94
N VAL A 143 2.03 -8.85 5.23
CA VAL A 143 3.17 -8.05 5.67
C VAL A 143 2.75 -6.61 5.78
N VAL A 144 3.27 -5.94 6.81
CA VAL A 144 3.11 -4.49 6.98
C VAL A 144 4.36 -3.79 6.49
N ILE A 145 4.17 -2.75 5.70
CA ILE A 145 5.19 -1.77 5.32
C ILE A 145 4.79 -0.43 5.94
N GLN A 146 5.72 0.21 6.64
CA GLN A 146 5.50 1.55 7.18
C GLN A 146 6.14 2.57 6.25
N GLU A 147 5.34 3.48 5.71
CA GLU A 147 5.80 4.55 4.82
C GLU A 147 6.33 5.75 5.60
N ALA A 148 5.59 6.11 6.64
CA ALA A 148 5.83 7.26 7.50
C ALA A 148 5.15 7.03 8.86
N LEU A 149 5.26 7.99 9.78
CA LEU A 149 4.49 7.94 11.02
C LEU A 149 3.00 8.03 10.71
N GLY A 150 2.22 7.03 11.15
CA GLY A 150 0.78 6.99 10.90
C GLY A 150 0.36 6.52 9.51
N CYS A 151 1.29 6.13 8.64
CA CYS A 151 1.02 5.62 7.28
C CYS A 151 1.57 4.21 7.12
N TYR A 152 0.66 3.24 6.99
CA TYR A 152 0.98 1.82 6.87
C TYR A 152 0.33 1.23 5.64
N GLU A 153 1.00 0.32 4.95
CA GLU A 153 0.38 -0.55 3.95
C GLU A 153 0.41 -1.99 4.42
N ILE A 154 -0.74 -2.64 4.35
CA ILE A 154 -0.88 -4.08 4.50
C ILE A 154 -0.81 -4.69 3.09
N ILE A 155 0.18 -5.55 2.88
CA ILE A 155 0.39 -6.27 1.63
C ILE A 155 0.10 -7.76 1.87
N LEU A 156 -0.81 -8.32 1.08
CA LEU A 156 -1.26 -9.72 1.20
C LEU A 156 -1.66 -10.28 -0.17
N PRO A 157 -1.74 -11.62 -0.34
CA PRO A 157 -2.18 -12.22 -1.60
C PRO A 157 -3.49 -11.60 -2.11
N ALA A 158 -3.56 -11.30 -3.40
CA ALA A 158 -4.64 -10.55 -4.03
C ALA A 158 -6.05 -11.10 -3.70
N GLU A 159 -6.18 -12.42 -3.68
CA GLU A 159 -7.42 -13.15 -3.39
C GLU A 159 -7.94 -12.94 -1.95
N ARG A 160 -7.06 -12.57 -1.01
CA ARG A 160 -7.42 -12.30 0.39
C ARG A 160 -7.78 -10.84 0.65
N GLY A 161 -7.44 -9.95 -0.28
CA GLY A 161 -7.66 -8.51 -0.16
C GLY A 161 -9.12 -8.14 0.15
N PRO A 162 -10.11 -8.61 -0.62
CA PRO A 162 -11.51 -8.26 -0.38
C PRO A 162 -12.02 -8.68 1.01
N GLN A 163 -11.60 -9.86 1.50
CA GLN A 163 -11.97 -10.33 2.83
C GLN A 163 -11.36 -9.44 3.92
N LEU A 164 -10.09 -9.08 3.79
CA LEU A 164 -9.43 -8.19 4.75
C LEU A 164 -10.06 -6.78 4.73
N TRP A 165 -10.44 -6.27 3.56
CA TRP A 165 -11.10 -4.98 3.44
C TRP A 165 -12.40 -4.92 4.26
N GLU A 166 -13.27 -5.92 4.11
CA GLU A 166 -14.53 -5.98 4.89
C GLU A 166 -14.25 -6.14 6.38
N TYR A 167 -13.30 -6.99 6.75
CA TYR A 167 -12.89 -7.15 8.15
C TYR A 167 -12.39 -5.84 8.76
N LEU A 168 -11.59 -5.07 8.02
CA LEU A 168 -11.06 -3.77 8.45
C LEU A 168 -12.17 -2.73 8.65
N LEU A 169 -13.24 -2.78 7.86
CA LEU A 169 -14.40 -1.90 8.07
C LEU A 169 -15.10 -2.20 9.39
N GLU A 170 -15.28 -3.48 9.71
CA GLU A 170 -15.90 -3.91 10.97
C GLU A 170 -14.99 -3.61 12.18
N ALA A 171 -13.75 -4.09 12.14
CA ALA A 171 -12.77 -3.90 13.20
C ALA A 171 -12.34 -2.43 13.37
N GLY A 172 -12.41 -1.64 12.30
CA GLY A 172 -12.08 -0.23 12.29
C GLY A 172 -13.19 0.69 12.82
N ALA A 173 -14.41 0.19 13.04
CA ALA A 173 -15.53 1.01 13.51
C ALA A 173 -15.24 1.73 14.85
N PRO A 174 -14.65 1.09 15.89
CA PRO A 174 -14.23 1.78 17.12
C PRO A 174 -13.15 2.85 16.91
N TYR A 175 -12.49 2.84 15.74
CA TYR A 175 -11.42 3.75 15.36
C TYR A 175 -11.88 4.90 14.47
N ASP A 176 -13.18 5.01 14.22
CA ASP A 176 -13.77 5.95 13.25
C ASP A 176 -13.14 5.80 11.86
N LEU A 177 -12.85 4.56 11.47
CA LEU A 177 -12.28 4.25 10.16
C LEU A 177 -13.27 4.62 9.04
N ALA A 178 -12.75 5.21 7.96
CA ALA A 178 -13.52 5.38 6.73
C ALA A 178 -12.69 5.05 5.49
N CYS A 179 -13.36 4.57 4.45
CA CYS A 179 -12.75 4.44 3.13
C CYS A 179 -12.35 5.82 2.60
N VAL A 180 -11.14 5.91 2.04
CA VAL A 180 -10.61 7.10 1.39
C VAL A 180 -10.03 6.75 0.04
N GLY A 181 -10.19 7.63 -0.93
CA GLY A 181 -9.60 7.50 -2.25
C GLY A 181 -8.32 8.31 -2.41
N HIS A 182 -7.67 8.12 -3.55
CA HIS A 182 -6.36 8.71 -3.79
C HIS A 182 -6.39 10.25 -3.88
N ASP A 183 -7.53 10.87 -4.23
CA ASP A 183 -7.65 12.34 -4.30
C ASP A 183 -7.39 12.99 -2.93
N ALA A 184 -7.84 12.34 -1.85
CA ALA A 184 -7.61 12.81 -0.48
C ALA A 184 -6.15 12.61 -0.07
N LEU A 185 -5.54 11.48 -0.46
CA LEU A 185 -4.14 11.18 -0.16
C LEU A 185 -3.19 12.14 -0.88
N ASP A 186 -3.47 12.48 -2.14
CA ASP A 186 -2.67 13.43 -2.91
C ASP A 186 -2.68 14.82 -2.26
N ARG A 187 -3.83 15.26 -1.72
CA ARG A 187 -3.94 16.54 -0.97
C ARG A 187 -3.13 16.52 0.32
N LEU A 188 -3.17 15.41 1.07
CA LEU A 188 -2.41 15.27 2.31
C LEU A 188 -0.90 15.27 2.05
N SER A 189 -0.46 14.56 1.00
CA SER A 189 0.93 14.51 0.57
C SER A 189 1.43 15.90 0.14
N ALA A 190 0.68 16.60 -0.72
CA ALA A 190 1.02 17.96 -1.16
C ALA A 190 1.07 18.98 -0.01
N ALA A 191 0.36 18.72 1.09
CA ALA A 191 0.38 19.56 2.29
C ALA A 191 1.47 19.18 3.31
N HIS A 192 2.35 18.20 3.00
CA HIS A 192 3.38 17.66 3.90
C HIS A 192 2.84 17.14 5.24
N ARG A 193 1.55 16.78 5.32
CA ARG A 193 0.91 16.38 6.58
C ARG A 193 1.25 14.95 7.03
N PHE A 194 2.03 14.23 6.24
CA PHE A 194 2.61 12.94 6.62
C PHE A 194 4.06 13.05 7.12
N ASP A 195 4.67 14.23 6.98
CA ASP A 195 6.08 14.49 7.32
C ASP A 195 6.24 15.11 8.73
N GLU A 196 5.14 15.55 9.37
CA GLU A 196 5.17 16.22 10.68
C GLU A 196 5.51 15.24 11.80
N THR A 197 6.81 15.15 12.07
CA THR A 197 7.38 14.53 13.27
C THR A 197 7.37 15.60 14.35
N THR A 198 6.57 15.44 15.41
CA THR A 198 6.82 16.13 16.69
C THR A 198 7.08 15.10 17.76
#